data_AF-A0A8B2Z4L5-F1
#
_entry.id   AF-A0A8B2Z4L5-F1
#
_cell.length_a   1.000
_cell.length_b   1.000
_cell.length_c   1.000
_cell.angle_alpha   90.00
_cell.angle_beta   90.00
_cell.angle_gamma   90.00
#
_symmetry.space_group_name_H-M   'P 1'
#
loop_
_entity.id
_entity.type
_entity.pdbx_description
1 polymer ?
#
loop_
_entity_poly.entity_id
_entity_poly.type
_entity_poly.pdbx_seq_one_letter_code
_entity_poly.pdbx_strand_id
1 'polypeptide(L)'
;MSYEIYVVSHKDNRMPEGNIYIPVQVGPAKDDFSGFVRDNTGENISEKNPNYCELTAQYWAWKNRKADVKGLVHYRRLFSKGKRMLGASLEKKYENVLDEKTLVDVMKKHDAILPKKRNYYIETLWSHYEHSHKIEGLEETRKVIAEKYPDYLMKFDEVMKRRSAHMFNMIIAKDKVFSAYSEWLFDVLGEVEKRVDISDYSVSEARIFGYISELLMDVWIEQNQIDYVELPVMFMGNQNMVKKIWMFIARKFGFVKQP
;
A
#
# COMPACT_ATOMS: atom_id res chain seq x y z
N MET A 1 9.63 23.61 0.77
CA MET A 1 8.98 22.38 0.29
C MET A 1 7.84 22.05 1.23
N SER A 2 6.68 21.67 0.71
CA SER A 2 5.55 21.17 1.50
C SER A 2 5.53 19.64 1.52
N TYR A 3 5.11 19.07 2.65
CA TYR A 3 5.09 17.63 2.88
C TYR A 3 3.72 17.22 3.39
N GLU A 4 3.11 16.24 2.74
CA GLU A 4 1.81 15.70 3.15
C GLU A 4 1.85 14.17 3.16
N ILE A 5 1.64 13.58 4.33
CA ILE A 5 1.54 12.13 4.53
C ILE A 5 0.11 11.80 4.95
N TYR A 6 -0.63 11.19 4.04
CA TYR A 6 -2.01 10.78 4.20
C TYR A 6 -2.09 9.50 5.04
N VAL A 7 -2.62 9.62 6.26
CA VAL A 7 -2.80 8.51 7.18
C VAL A 7 -4.18 7.91 6.97
N VAL A 8 -4.22 6.81 6.21
CA VAL A 8 -5.46 6.14 5.83
C VAL A 8 -6.08 5.43 7.04
N SER A 9 -7.34 5.77 7.33
CA SER A 9 -8.11 5.15 8.41
C SER A 9 -9.56 4.89 8.04
N HIS A 10 -10.09 3.76 8.50
CA HIS A 10 -11.53 3.45 8.49
C HIS A 10 -12.12 3.44 9.92
N LYS A 11 -11.34 3.92 10.90
CA LYS A 11 -11.73 4.01 12.31
C LYS A 11 -11.20 5.31 12.91
N ASP A 12 -11.96 5.88 13.84
CA ASP A 12 -11.44 6.93 14.70
C ASP A 12 -10.35 6.32 15.61
N ASN A 13 -9.13 6.85 15.52
CA ASN A 13 -7.98 6.37 16.26
C ASN A 13 -6.96 7.49 16.45
N ARG A 14 -6.02 7.30 17.39
CA ARG A 14 -4.89 8.21 17.58
C ARG A 14 -4.08 8.32 16.29
N MET A 15 -3.81 9.56 15.90
CA MET A 15 -2.96 9.91 14.76
C MET A 15 -1.54 10.27 15.24
N PRO A 16 -0.53 10.15 14.37
CA PRO A 16 0.80 10.70 14.66
C PRO A 16 0.73 12.20 14.90
N GLU A 17 1.63 12.70 15.75
CA GLU A 17 1.81 14.12 15.95
C GLU A 17 2.64 14.74 14.82
N GLY A 18 2.40 16.01 14.51
CA GLY A 18 3.14 16.78 13.53
C GLY A 18 2.32 17.20 12.31
N ASN A 19 2.66 18.37 11.76
CA ASN A 19 1.88 19.03 10.69
C ASN A 19 1.97 18.32 9.33
N ILE A 20 2.91 17.39 9.17
CA ILE A 20 3.08 16.62 7.93
C ILE A 20 2.04 15.50 7.78
N TYR A 21 1.35 15.11 8.86
CA TYR A 21 0.39 14.01 8.84
C TYR A 21 -1.03 14.52 8.66
N ILE A 22 -1.68 14.04 7.60
CA ILE A 22 -3.06 14.36 7.26
C ILE A 22 -3.91 13.11 7.47
N PRO A 23 -4.74 13.05 8.52
CA PRO A 23 -5.65 11.94 8.72
C PRO A 23 -6.70 11.88 7.61
N VAL A 24 -6.79 10.76 6.89
CA VAL A 24 -7.77 10.56 5.81
C VAL A 24 -8.70 9.44 6.19
N GLN A 25 -9.98 9.77 6.35
CA GLN A 25 -11.03 8.79 6.56
C GLN A 25 -11.51 8.25 5.21
N VAL A 26 -11.43 6.93 5.05
CA VAL A 26 -11.86 6.19 3.86
C VAL A 26 -13.10 5.35 4.11
N GLY A 27 -13.75 4.97 3.02
CA GLY A 27 -14.86 4.03 3.03
C GLY A 27 -16.23 4.66 3.30
N PRO A 28 -17.29 3.83 3.31
CA PRO A 28 -18.67 4.27 3.16
C PRO A 28 -19.31 4.77 4.47
N ALA A 29 -18.54 4.95 5.54
CA ALA A 29 -19.06 5.44 6.81
C ALA A 29 -19.72 6.82 6.62
N LYS A 30 -20.91 7.00 7.18
CA LYS A 30 -21.67 8.25 7.06
C LYS A 30 -21.16 9.35 7.98
N ASP A 31 -20.66 8.97 9.14
CA ASP A 31 -20.17 9.92 10.14
C ASP A 31 -18.70 10.27 9.87
N ASP A 32 -18.38 11.55 9.97
CA ASP A 32 -17.02 12.04 9.80
C ASP A 32 -16.28 12.04 11.14
N PHE A 33 -15.05 11.53 11.14
CA PHE A 33 -14.15 11.57 12.29
C PHE A 33 -13.61 12.98 12.48
N SER A 34 -13.63 13.47 13.72
CA SER A 34 -13.14 14.81 14.05
C SER A 34 -11.65 14.96 13.68
N GLY A 35 -11.34 15.96 12.86
CA GLY A 35 -9.97 16.25 12.41
C GLY A 35 -9.48 15.41 11.23
N PHE A 36 -10.35 14.60 10.61
CA PHE A 36 -10.01 13.84 9.40
C PHE A 36 -10.59 14.51 8.15
N VAL A 37 -9.85 14.44 7.05
CA VAL A 37 -10.40 14.74 5.72
C VAL A 37 -11.02 13.48 5.12
N ARG A 38 -11.96 13.65 4.19
CA ARG A 38 -12.65 12.53 3.53
C ARG A 38 -12.16 12.31 2.12
N ASP A 39 -11.91 11.04 1.78
CA ASP A 39 -11.54 10.61 0.43
C ASP A 39 -12.70 10.68 -0.58
N ASN A 40 -13.92 11.05 -0.15
CA ASN A 40 -15.12 11.17 -0.98
C ASN A 40 -15.38 12.62 -1.48
N THR A 41 -14.39 13.49 -1.41
CA THR A 41 -14.49 14.90 -1.83
C THR A 41 -13.71 15.16 -3.11
N GLY A 42 -14.10 16.15 -3.91
CA GLY A 42 -13.42 16.46 -5.18
C GLY A 42 -13.45 15.28 -6.16
N GLU A 43 -12.40 15.12 -6.98
CA GLU A 43 -12.28 13.95 -7.86
C GLU A 43 -11.87 12.72 -7.05
N ASN A 44 -12.70 11.67 -7.04
CA ASN A 44 -12.49 10.54 -6.15
C ASN A 44 -13.07 9.22 -6.66
N ILE A 45 -12.69 8.15 -5.97
CA ILE A 45 -13.21 6.78 -6.14
C ILE A 45 -13.59 6.16 -4.79
N SER A 46 -14.05 6.97 -3.82
CA SER A 46 -14.30 6.51 -2.44
C SER A 46 -15.32 5.35 -2.36
N GLU A 47 -16.31 5.35 -3.26
CA GLU A 47 -17.29 4.26 -3.37
C GLU A 47 -16.64 2.90 -3.69
N LYS A 48 -15.45 2.90 -4.31
CA LYS A 48 -14.68 1.69 -4.63
C LYS A 48 -13.84 1.19 -3.46
N ASN A 49 -13.86 1.83 -2.30
CA ASN A 49 -13.07 1.44 -1.12
C ASN A 49 -13.23 -0.03 -0.70
N PRO A 50 -14.42 -0.69 -0.81
CA PRO A 50 -14.54 -2.11 -0.52
C PRO A 50 -13.60 -3.00 -1.35
N ASN A 51 -13.15 -2.53 -2.52
CA ASN A 51 -12.36 -3.31 -3.47
C ASN A 51 -10.92 -2.77 -3.62
N TYR A 52 -10.79 -1.44 -3.59
CA TYR A 52 -9.53 -0.71 -3.74
C TYR A 52 -8.83 -0.39 -2.40
N CYS A 53 -9.52 -0.58 -1.28
CA CYS A 53 -8.98 -0.34 0.07
C CYS A 53 -8.34 1.05 0.20
N GLU A 54 -7.13 1.13 0.75
CA GLU A 54 -6.37 2.38 0.94
C GLU A 54 -6.07 3.15 -0.35
N LEU A 55 -6.17 2.51 -1.52
CA LEU A 55 -5.90 3.17 -2.80
C LEU A 55 -6.91 4.28 -3.09
N THR A 56 -8.11 4.26 -2.49
CA THR A 56 -9.06 5.37 -2.64
C THR A 56 -8.51 6.68 -2.08
N ALA A 57 -7.77 6.61 -0.97
CA ALA A 57 -7.05 7.76 -0.43
C ALA A 57 -5.85 8.16 -1.31
N GLN A 58 -5.14 7.19 -1.92
CA GLN A 58 -4.06 7.51 -2.87
C GLN A 58 -4.60 8.25 -4.10
N TYR A 59 -5.70 7.77 -4.69
CA TYR A 59 -6.37 8.41 -5.82
C TYR A 59 -6.80 9.83 -5.46
N TRP A 60 -7.48 9.97 -4.33
CA TRP A 60 -7.95 11.27 -3.85
C TRP A 60 -6.78 12.23 -3.62
N ALA A 61 -5.70 11.77 -2.99
CA ALA A 61 -4.51 12.58 -2.77
C ALA A 61 -3.83 13.02 -4.08
N TRP A 62 -3.72 12.09 -5.04
CA TRP A 62 -3.16 12.36 -6.36
C TRP A 62 -3.92 13.49 -7.07
N LYS A 63 -5.26 13.44 -7.04
CA LYS A 63 -6.11 14.40 -7.77
C LYS A 63 -6.33 15.72 -7.06
N ASN A 64 -6.37 15.73 -5.73
CA ASN A 64 -6.89 16.88 -4.98
C ASN A 64 -5.82 17.61 -4.16
N ARG A 65 -4.61 17.06 -4.00
CA ARG A 65 -3.59 17.62 -3.11
C ARG A 65 -2.38 18.16 -3.86
N LYS A 66 -1.83 19.28 -3.36
CA LYS A 66 -0.64 19.95 -3.90
C LYS A 66 0.43 20.02 -2.82
N ALA A 67 1.39 19.11 -2.87
CA ALA A 67 2.54 19.06 -1.98
C ALA A 67 3.77 18.64 -2.76
N ASP A 68 4.96 19.11 -2.39
CA ASP A 68 6.22 18.71 -3.06
C ASP A 68 6.57 17.24 -2.78
N VAL A 69 6.19 16.74 -1.61
CA VAL A 69 6.29 15.34 -1.20
C VAL A 69 4.94 14.86 -0.69
N LYS A 70 4.48 13.74 -1.25
CA LYS A 70 3.22 13.08 -0.91
C LYS A 70 3.50 11.69 -0.35
N GLY A 71 2.71 11.25 0.61
CA GLY A 71 2.84 9.89 1.13
C GLY A 71 1.53 9.25 1.53
N LEU A 72 1.45 7.93 1.39
CA LEU A 72 0.35 7.09 1.82
C LEU A 72 0.85 6.14 2.91
N VAL A 73 0.23 6.20 4.09
CA VAL A 73 0.52 5.30 5.21
C VAL A 73 -0.78 4.83 5.87
N HIS A 74 -0.69 3.83 6.74
CA HIS A 74 -1.86 3.33 7.47
C HIS A 74 -1.91 3.88 8.88
N TYR A 75 -3.12 4.08 9.41
CA TYR A 75 -3.32 4.46 10.81
C TYR A 75 -2.66 3.52 11.84
N ARG A 76 -2.41 2.27 11.46
CA ARG A 76 -1.83 1.21 12.31
C ARG A 76 -0.45 0.71 11.86
N ARG A 77 0.10 1.29 10.79
CA ARG A 77 1.43 1.00 10.25
C ARG A 77 2.08 2.29 9.78
N LEU A 78 3.09 2.75 10.53
CA LEU A 78 3.73 4.04 10.34
C LEU A 78 5.22 3.85 10.13
N PHE A 79 5.86 4.66 9.29
CA PHE A 79 7.32 4.69 9.18
C PHE A 79 7.95 5.16 10.48
N SER A 80 9.12 4.62 10.80
CA SER A 80 9.90 5.05 11.96
C SER A 80 11.09 5.91 11.57
N LYS A 81 11.67 6.60 12.54
CA LYS A 81 12.92 7.38 12.40
C LYS A 81 14.18 6.51 12.14
N GLY A 82 14.03 5.25 11.74
CA GLY A 82 15.15 4.35 11.38
C GLY A 82 15.34 3.13 12.30
N LYS A 83 14.56 2.98 13.38
CA LYS A 83 14.62 1.80 14.27
C LYS A 83 13.29 1.06 14.34
N ARG A 84 13.34 -0.28 14.40
CA ARG A 84 12.18 -1.11 14.76
C ARG A 84 12.04 -1.12 16.28
N MET A 85 10.86 -0.78 16.79
CA MET A 85 10.55 -0.75 18.22
C MET A 85 9.79 -2.01 18.64
N LEU A 86 10.45 -3.17 18.55
CA LEU A 86 9.86 -4.46 18.94
C LEU A 86 9.67 -4.51 20.46
N GLY A 87 8.47 -4.89 20.92
CA GLY A 87 8.16 -4.98 22.36
C GLY A 87 8.05 -3.64 23.10
N ALA A 88 8.23 -2.51 22.41
CA ALA A 88 8.06 -1.18 23.01
C ALA A 88 6.59 -0.87 23.31
N SER A 89 6.36 -0.02 24.33
CA SER A 89 5.05 0.55 24.63
C SER A 89 4.52 1.38 23.46
N LEU A 90 3.22 1.62 23.43
CA LEU A 90 2.59 2.42 22.38
C LEU A 90 3.14 3.85 22.32
N GLU A 91 3.35 4.49 23.48
CA GLU A 91 3.96 5.83 23.56
C GLU A 91 5.36 5.88 22.93
N LYS A 92 6.24 4.94 23.29
CA LYS A 92 7.59 4.85 22.71
C LYS A 92 7.57 4.59 21.20
N LYS A 93 6.52 3.95 20.69
CA LYS A 93 6.34 3.81 19.24
C LYS A 93 5.95 5.15 18.61
N TYR A 94 5.00 5.89 19.18
CA TYR A 94 4.61 7.21 18.68
C TYR A 94 5.76 8.22 18.70
N GLU A 95 6.56 8.25 19.76
CA GLU A 95 7.77 9.10 19.85
C GLU A 95 8.79 8.83 18.72
N ASN A 96 8.79 7.61 18.19
CA ASN A 96 9.72 7.15 17.16
C ASN A 96 9.09 7.10 15.75
N VAL A 97 7.89 7.63 15.57
CA VAL A 97 7.27 7.79 14.23
C VAL A 97 8.11 8.79 13.44
N LEU A 98 8.24 8.56 12.13
CA LEU A 98 8.98 9.45 11.22
C LEU A 98 8.54 10.90 11.44
N ASP A 99 9.48 11.78 11.77
CA ASP A 99 9.21 13.21 11.94
C ASP A 99 9.61 14.00 10.70
N GLU A 100 9.18 15.26 10.63
CA GLU A 100 9.46 16.16 9.52
C GLU A 100 10.96 16.33 9.29
N LYS A 101 11.75 16.47 10.37
CA LYS A 101 13.21 16.61 10.26
C LYS A 101 13.82 15.41 9.54
N THR A 102 13.48 14.19 9.96
CA THR A 102 13.99 12.96 9.34
C THR A 102 13.50 12.82 7.91
N LEU A 103 12.22 13.13 7.63
CA LEU A 103 11.67 13.12 6.29
C LEU A 103 12.45 14.05 5.36
N VAL A 104 12.66 15.31 5.77
CA VAL A 104 13.39 16.32 5.00
C VAL A 104 14.81 15.82 4.65
N ASP A 105 15.52 15.26 5.62
CA ASP A 105 16.89 14.78 5.40
C ASP A 105 16.98 13.58 4.46
N VAL A 106 15.96 12.71 4.46
CA VAL A 106 15.86 11.59 3.54
C VAL A 106 15.49 12.05 2.12
N MET A 107 14.48 12.92 1.99
CA MET A 107 13.97 13.38 0.69
C MET A 107 14.94 14.30 -0.06
N LYS A 108 15.96 14.84 0.61
CA LYS A 108 17.10 15.53 -0.05
C LYS A 108 17.95 14.57 -0.90
N LYS A 109 18.00 13.29 -0.53
CA LYS A 109 18.91 12.30 -1.11
C LYS A 109 18.22 11.32 -2.03
N HIS A 110 16.94 11.04 -1.77
CA HIS A 110 16.16 10.02 -2.47
C HIS A 110 14.85 10.58 -3.00
N ASP A 111 14.27 9.89 -3.98
CA ASP A 111 12.99 10.28 -4.59
C ASP A 111 11.79 9.62 -3.92
N ALA A 112 12.00 8.47 -3.26
CA ALA A 112 10.96 7.74 -2.54
C ALA A 112 11.46 7.07 -1.24
N ILE A 113 10.51 6.81 -0.34
CA ILE A 113 10.64 6.01 0.87
C ILE A 113 9.63 4.87 0.77
N LEU A 114 10.14 3.65 0.88
CA LEU A 114 9.34 2.43 0.88
C LEU A 114 9.50 1.67 2.21
N PRO A 115 8.56 0.79 2.59
CA PRO A 115 8.78 -0.13 3.70
C PRO A 115 9.97 -1.04 3.40
N LYS A 116 10.51 -1.73 4.41
CA LYS A 116 11.44 -2.84 4.12
C LYS A 116 10.72 -3.98 3.39
N LYS A 117 11.36 -4.58 2.38
CA LYS A 117 10.81 -5.77 1.70
C LYS A 117 10.45 -6.88 2.69
N ARG A 118 9.33 -7.53 2.44
CA ARG A 118 8.93 -8.76 3.12
C ARG A 118 9.51 -9.95 2.37
N ASN A 119 10.11 -10.91 3.09
CA ASN A 119 10.66 -12.14 2.49
C ASN A 119 9.67 -13.32 2.63
N TYR A 120 9.45 -14.02 1.52
CA TYR A 120 8.68 -15.25 1.37
C TYR A 120 9.65 -16.40 1.10
N TYR A 121 10.21 -16.99 2.16
CA TYR A 121 11.33 -17.94 2.02
C TYR A 121 11.03 -19.19 1.16
N ILE A 122 9.76 -19.55 0.98
CA ILE A 122 9.35 -20.84 0.39
C ILE A 122 8.49 -20.66 -0.87
N GLU A 123 8.13 -19.44 -1.24
CA GLU A 123 7.15 -19.16 -2.31
C GLU A 123 7.59 -17.94 -3.11
N THR A 124 7.37 -17.98 -4.42
CA THR A 124 7.43 -16.76 -5.23
C THR A 124 6.21 -15.89 -4.93
N LEU A 125 6.26 -14.60 -5.28
CA LEU A 125 5.09 -13.71 -5.15
C LEU A 125 3.88 -14.27 -5.90
N TRP A 126 4.09 -14.81 -7.10
CA TRP A 126 3.03 -15.48 -7.87
C TRP A 126 2.39 -16.63 -7.10
N SER A 127 3.19 -17.62 -6.67
CA SER A 127 2.65 -18.78 -5.94
C SER A 127 2.04 -18.39 -4.60
N HIS A 128 2.58 -17.35 -3.94
CA HIS A 128 2.02 -16.86 -2.69
C HIS A 128 0.64 -16.22 -2.88
N TYR A 129 0.48 -15.47 -3.98
CA TYR A 129 -0.79 -14.89 -4.37
C TYR A 129 -1.80 -15.99 -4.71
N GLU A 130 -1.43 -16.95 -5.56
CA GLU A 130 -2.26 -18.11 -5.94
C GLU A 130 -2.78 -18.90 -4.74
N HIS A 131 -1.94 -19.09 -3.71
CA HIS A 131 -2.37 -19.80 -2.48
C HIS A 131 -3.18 -18.92 -1.52
N SER A 132 -3.11 -17.60 -1.66
CA SER A 132 -3.77 -16.66 -0.74
C SER A 132 -5.07 -16.08 -1.28
N HIS A 133 -5.22 -16.02 -2.60
CA HIS A 133 -6.23 -15.30 -3.36
C HIS A 133 -6.61 -16.06 -4.63
N LYS A 134 -7.72 -15.67 -5.26
CA LYS A 134 -8.08 -16.15 -6.60
C LYS A 134 -7.10 -15.59 -7.62
N ILE A 135 -6.44 -16.48 -8.35
CA ILE A 135 -5.33 -16.14 -9.26
C ILE A 135 -5.77 -15.31 -10.47
N GLU A 136 -7.03 -15.41 -10.86
CA GLU A 136 -7.63 -14.80 -12.06
C GLU A 136 -7.29 -13.29 -12.19
N GLY A 137 -7.35 -12.54 -11.08
CA GLY A 137 -7.02 -11.11 -11.12
C GLY A 137 -5.56 -10.82 -11.43
N LEU A 138 -4.62 -11.66 -10.97
CA LEU A 138 -3.21 -11.49 -11.26
C LEU A 138 -2.87 -11.92 -12.69
N GLU A 139 -3.55 -12.95 -13.22
CA GLU A 139 -3.44 -13.34 -14.62
C GLU A 139 -3.96 -12.25 -15.55
N GLU A 140 -5.12 -11.66 -15.26
CA GLU A 140 -5.65 -10.52 -16.02
C GLU A 140 -4.74 -9.30 -15.92
N THR A 141 -4.15 -9.05 -14.75
CA THR A 141 -3.14 -7.99 -14.58
C THR A 141 -1.96 -8.18 -15.53
N ARG A 142 -1.44 -9.41 -15.65
CA ARG A 142 -0.36 -9.71 -16.59
C ARG A 142 -0.77 -9.47 -18.04
N LYS A 143 -2.00 -9.83 -18.43
CA LYS A 143 -2.54 -9.58 -19.77
C LYS A 143 -2.67 -8.08 -20.06
N VAL A 144 -3.23 -7.31 -19.13
CA VAL A 144 -3.33 -5.85 -19.22
C VAL A 144 -1.95 -5.21 -19.41
N ILE A 145 -0.95 -5.65 -18.64
CA ILE A 145 0.42 -5.16 -18.79
C ILE A 145 0.98 -5.53 -20.17
N ALA A 146 0.83 -6.76 -20.63
CA ALA A 146 1.32 -7.18 -21.94
C ALA A 146 0.70 -6.36 -23.10
N GLU A 147 -0.56 -5.97 -22.97
CA GLU A 147 -1.31 -5.23 -24.00
C GLU A 147 -1.04 -3.72 -23.97
N LYS A 148 -1.14 -3.07 -22.79
CA LYS A 148 -1.05 -1.61 -22.66
C LYS A 148 0.33 -1.10 -22.28
N TYR A 149 1.13 -1.93 -21.61
CA TYR A 149 2.46 -1.57 -21.10
C TYR A 149 3.49 -2.66 -21.43
N PRO A 150 3.66 -3.04 -22.71
CA PRO A 150 4.49 -4.20 -23.10
C PRO A 150 5.93 -4.10 -22.56
N ASP A 151 6.48 -2.90 -22.46
CA ASP A 151 7.82 -2.66 -21.92
C ASP A 151 7.95 -3.00 -20.41
N TYR A 152 6.83 -3.08 -19.69
CA TYR A 152 6.79 -3.48 -18.27
C TYR A 152 6.66 -4.99 -18.10
N LEU A 153 6.30 -5.75 -19.14
CA LEU A 153 5.99 -7.18 -19.00
C LEU A 153 7.17 -7.99 -18.47
N MET A 154 8.38 -7.70 -18.97
CA MET A 154 9.59 -8.37 -18.50
C MET A 154 9.83 -8.11 -17.00
N LYS A 155 9.66 -6.87 -16.56
CA LYS A 155 9.82 -6.50 -15.16
C LYS A 155 8.73 -7.10 -14.28
N PHE A 156 7.49 -7.13 -14.76
CA PHE A 156 6.39 -7.81 -14.08
C PHE A 156 6.72 -9.28 -13.83
N ASP A 157 7.11 -10.02 -14.88
CA ASP A 157 7.46 -11.44 -14.78
C ASP A 157 8.65 -11.69 -13.85
N GLU A 158 9.63 -10.79 -13.86
CA GLU A 158 10.77 -10.83 -12.93
C GLU A 158 10.30 -10.68 -11.49
N VAL A 159 9.50 -9.65 -11.18
CA VAL A 159 8.99 -9.40 -9.83
C VAL A 159 8.15 -10.58 -9.35
N MET A 160 7.22 -11.09 -10.17
CA MET A 160 6.34 -12.20 -9.80
C MET A 160 7.10 -13.50 -9.47
N LYS A 161 8.30 -13.71 -10.03
CA LYS A 161 9.18 -14.85 -9.76
C LYS A 161 10.03 -14.69 -8.49
N ARG A 162 10.12 -13.50 -7.92
CA ARG A 162 10.92 -13.25 -6.71
C ARG A 162 10.21 -13.73 -5.45
N ARG A 163 10.97 -13.75 -4.36
CA ARG A 163 10.54 -14.18 -3.02
C ARG A 163 10.45 -13.01 -2.05
N SER A 164 10.36 -11.78 -2.53
CA SER A 164 10.28 -10.61 -1.67
C SER A 164 9.71 -9.41 -2.39
N ALA A 165 8.91 -8.60 -1.71
CA ALA A 165 8.41 -7.33 -2.24
C ALA A 165 8.12 -6.29 -1.14
N HIS A 166 7.97 -5.03 -1.54
CA HIS A 166 7.42 -3.99 -0.69
C HIS A 166 5.90 -4.17 -0.54
N MET A 167 5.47 -4.53 0.66
CA MET A 167 4.05 -4.81 0.95
C MET A 167 3.37 -3.60 1.60
N PHE A 168 2.05 -3.66 1.71
CA PHE A 168 1.16 -2.67 2.36
C PHE A 168 0.82 -1.41 1.56
N ASN A 169 1.17 -1.26 0.28
CA ASN A 169 0.85 -0.03 -0.47
C ASN A 169 1.35 1.26 0.21
N MET A 170 2.43 1.20 0.99
CA MET A 170 2.98 2.36 1.70
C MET A 170 4.10 2.99 0.89
N ILE A 171 4.00 4.29 0.63
CA ILE A 171 5.01 5.07 -0.11
C ILE A 171 5.03 6.50 0.41
N ILE A 172 6.20 7.11 0.54
CA ILE A 172 6.34 8.57 0.62
C ILE A 172 7.30 8.98 -0.49
N ALA A 173 6.90 9.86 -1.39
CA ALA A 173 7.70 10.19 -2.56
C ALA A 173 7.55 11.65 -2.97
N LYS A 174 8.52 12.16 -3.73
CA LYS A 174 8.37 13.45 -4.42
C LYS A 174 7.14 13.38 -5.34
N ASP A 175 6.42 14.50 -5.48
CA ASP A 175 5.15 14.52 -6.22
C ASP A 175 5.26 13.97 -7.64
N LYS A 176 6.36 14.27 -8.35
CA LYS A 176 6.62 13.71 -9.68
C LYS A 176 6.55 12.18 -9.70
N VAL A 177 7.11 11.53 -8.68
CA VAL A 177 7.10 10.06 -8.54
C VAL A 177 5.73 9.58 -8.08
N PHE A 178 5.16 10.20 -7.04
CA PHE A 178 3.86 9.80 -6.49
C PHE A 178 2.74 9.89 -7.54
N SER A 179 2.71 10.99 -8.31
CA SER A 179 1.70 11.25 -9.32
C SER A 179 1.87 10.34 -10.55
N ALA A 180 3.10 10.14 -11.03
CA ALA A 180 3.36 9.22 -12.15
C ALA A 180 3.07 7.75 -11.79
N TYR A 181 3.39 7.33 -10.56
CA TYR A 181 3.03 6.01 -10.06
C TYR A 181 1.50 5.85 -9.97
N SER A 182 0.80 6.85 -9.41
CA SER A 182 -0.65 6.81 -9.28
C SER A 182 -1.34 6.74 -10.64
N GLU A 183 -0.90 7.55 -11.60
CA GLU A 183 -1.42 7.53 -12.97
C GLU A 183 -1.32 6.15 -13.61
N TRP A 184 -0.11 5.55 -13.60
CA TRP A 184 0.10 4.22 -14.14
C TRP A 184 -0.69 3.14 -13.39
N LEU A 185 -0.67 3.18 -12.06
CA LEU A 185 -1.34 2.18 -11.22
C LEU A 185 -2.85 2.18 -11.48
N PHE A 186 -3.49 3.35 -11.49
CA PHE A 186 -4.94 3.44 -11.67
C PHE A 186 -5.38 3.16 -13.10
N ASP A 187 -4.55 3.42 -14.11
CA ASP A 187 -4.84 2.97 -15.48
C ASP A 187 -4.77 1.43 -15.58
N VAL A 188 -3.75 0.78 -15.02
CA VAL A 188 -3.66 -0.69 -15.00
C VAL A 188 -4.83 -1.30 -14.23
N LEU A 189 -5.08 -0.87 -12.99
CA LEU A 189 -6.15 -1.42 -12.17
C LEU A 189 -7.53 -1.16 -12.77
N GLY A 190 -7.74 0.01 -13.39
CA GLY A 190 -8.99 0.33 -14.08
C GLY A 190 -9.29 -0.58 -15.27
N GLU A 191 -8.26 -1.12 -15.93
CA GLU A 191 -8.43 -2.12 -16.98
C GLU A 191 -8.66 -3.53 -16.44
N VAL A 192 -7.99 -3.90 -15.35
CA VAL A 192 -8.23 -5.18 -14.67
C VAL A 192 -9.65 -5.23 -14.12
N GLU A 193 -10.15 -4.12 -13.56
CA GLU A 193 -11.53 -4.01 -13.05
C GLU A 193 -12.58 -4.27 -14.12
N LYS A 194 -12.32 -3.93 -15.38
CA LYS A 194 -13.24 -4.20 -16.51
C LYS A 194 -13.27 -5.68 -16.92
N ARG A 195 -12.24 -6.46 -16.56
CA ARG A 195 -12.00 -7.83 -17.06
C ARG A 195 -12.28 -8.91 -16.02
N VAL A 196 -12.36 -8.54 -14.74
CA VAL A 196 -12.53 -9.48 -13.63
C VAL A 196 -13.92 -9.31 -13.02
N ASP A 197 -14.71 -10.36 -13.03
CA ASP A 197 -15.98 -10.41 -12.31
C ASP A 197 -15.74 -10.84 -10.85
N ILE A 198 -16.17 -9.99 -9.93
CA ILE A 198 -16.04 -10.20 -8.49
C ILE A 198 -17.39 -10.36 -7.79
N SER A 199 -18.50 -10.51 -8.53
CA SER A 199 -19.86 -10.61 -7.94
C SER A 199 -19.97 -11.69 -6.87
N ASP A 200 -19.26 -12.80 -7.08
CA ASP A 200 -19.31 -14.00 -6.24
C ASP A 200 -18.12 -14.09 -5.27
N TYR A 201 -17.37 -12.99 -5.11
CA TYR A 201 -16.23 -12.94 -4.21
C TYR A 201 -16.68 -12.72 -2.76
N SER A 202 -15.97 -13.30 -1.79
CA SER A 202 -16.15 -12.91 -0.40
C SER A 202 -15.73 -11.45 -0.21
N VAL A 203 -16.22 -10.79 0.84
CA VAL A 203 -15.82 -9.41 1.18
C VAL A 203 -14.30 -9.24 1.22
N SER A 204 -13.59 -10.26 1.67
CA SER A 204 -12.14 -10.24 1.76
C SER A 204 -11.46 -10.40 0.42
N GLU A 205 -11.98 -11.28 -0.43
CA GLU A 205 -11.43 -11.56 -1.76
C GLU A 205 -11.75 -10.42 -2.74
N ALA A 206 -12.89 -9.73 -2.55
CA ALA A 206 -13.28 -8.55 -3.33
C ALA A 206 -12.28 -7.39 -3.23
N ARG A 207 -11.35 -7.42 -2.26
CA ARG A 207 -10.23 -6.45 -2.09
C ARG A 207 -9.08 -6.66 -3.08
N ILE A 208 -9.35 -7.37 -4.16
CA ILE A 208 -8.39 -7.85 -5.15
C ILE A 208 -7.45 -6.75 -5.66
N PHE A 209 -7.97 -5.55 -5.91
CA PHE A 209 -7.17 -4.43 -6.44
C PHE A 209 -6.15 -3.91 -5.42
N GLY A 210 -6.49 -3.94 -4.13
CA GLY A 210 -5.55 -3.63 -3.06
C GLY A 210 -4.43 -4.67 -2.93
N TYR A 211 -4.72 -5.95 -3.21
CA TYR A 211 -3.70 -7.01 -3.20
C TYR A 211 -2.79 -6.96 -4.43
N ILE A 212 -3.37 -6.73 -5.61
CA ILE A 212 -2.61 -6.59 -6.87
C ILE A 212 -1.67 -5.38 -6.78
N SER A 213 -2.12 -4.24 -6.23
CA SER A 213 -1.29 -3.04 -6.14
C SER A 213 -0.06 -3.22 -5.27
N GLU A 214 -0.10 -4.08 -4.22
CA GLU A 214 1.08 -4.38 -3.41
C GLU A 214 2.19 -5.00 -4.27
N LEU A 215 1.83 -5.80 -5.28
CA LEU A 215 2.77 -6.43 -6.19
C LEU A 215 3.24 -5.46 -7.30
N LEU A 216 2.34 -4.60 -7.79
CA LEU A 216 2.62 -3.66 -8.87
C LEU A 216 3.58 -2.52 -8.47
N MET A 217 3.67 -2.19 -7.17
CA MET A 217 4.59 -1.16 -6.69
C MET A 217 6.05 -1.45 -7.10
N ASP A 218 6.54 -2.66 -6.85
CA ASP A 218 7.92 -3.04 -7.19
C ASP A 218 8.13 -3.08 -8.71
N VAL A 219 7.10 -3.47 -9.48
CA VAL A 219 7.15 -3.47 -10.94
C VAL A 219 7.40 -2.06 -11.44
N TRP A 220 6.63 -1.08 -10.97
CA TRP A 220 6.75 0.30 -11.42
C TRP A 220 8.04 0.98 -10.93
N ILE A 221 8.36 0.84 -9.64
CA ILE A 221 9.56 1.46 -9.04
C ILE A 221 10.83 1.00 -9.75
N GLU A 222 10.95 -0.30 -10.01
CA GLU A 222 12.16 -0.86 -10.61
C GLU A 222 12.22 -0.68 -12.13
N GLN A 223 11.07 -0.71 -12.83
CA GLN A 223 11.03 -0.40 -14.27
C GLN A 223 11.47 1.04 -14.54
N ASN A 224 11.02 1.98 -13.70
CA ASN A 224 11.32 3.40 -13.84
C ASN A 224 12.60 3.83 -13.12
N GLN A 225 13.35 2.88 -12.52
CA GLN A 225 14.63 3.11 -11.85
C GLN A 225 14.55 4.23 -10.79
N ILE A 226 13.47 4.27 -10.02
CA ILE A 226 13.27 5.28 -8.99
C ILE A 226 14.29 5.08 -7.87
N ASP A 227 14.99 6.14 -7.50
CA ASP A 227 15.88 6.10 -6.33
C ASP A 227 15.05 6.13 -5.04
N TYR A 228 15.10 5.04 -4.28
CA TYR A 228 14.34 4.88 -3.05
C TYR A 228 15.21 4.42 -1.89
N VAL A 229 14.76 4.74 -0.68
CA VAL A 229 15.31 4.19 0.56
C VAL A 229 14.24 3.41 1.31
N GLU A 230 14.65 2.32 1.97
CA GLU A 230 13.75 1.56 2.84
C GLU A 230 13.80 2.08 4.29
N LEU A 231 12.65 2.42 4.85
CA LEU A 231 12.52 2.70 6.29
C LEU A 231 11.75 1.60 7.03
N PRO A 232 12.08 1.33 8.30
CA PRO A 232 11.30 0.38 9.09
C PRO A 232 9.87 0.87 9.32
N VAL A 233 8.92 -0.05 9.25
CA VAL A 233 7.51 0.18 9.61
C VAL A 233 7.24 -0.29 11.04
N MET A 234 6.59 0.55 11.82
CA MET A 234 6.08 0.24 13.16
C MET A 234 4.63 -0.18 13.11
N PHE A 235 4.33 -1.27 13.79
CA PHE A 235 2.97 -1.77 13.98
C PHE A 235 2.43 -1.25 15.30
N MET A 236 1.37 -0.44 15.24
CA MET A 236 0.81 0.23 16.42
C MET A 236 -0.05 -0.72 17.25
N GLY A 237 -0.71 -1.69 16.62
CA GLY A 237 -1.49 -2.74 17.29
C GLY A 237 -0.69 -4.02 17.61
N ASN A 238 -1.21 -4.82 18.53
CA ASN A 238 -0.64 -6.12 18.90
C ASN A 238 -0.50 -7.04 17.69
N GLN A 239 0.68 -7.65 17.52
CA GLN A 239 0.96 -8.60 16.45
C GLN A 239 1.06 -10.01 17.04
N ASN A 240 0.06 -10.86 16.79
CA ASN A 240 0.15 -12.27 17.16
C ASN A 240 0.94 -13.05 16.08
N MET A 241 2.26 -13.07 16.23
CA MET A 241 3.18 -13.65 15.24
C MET A 241 3.00 -15.17 15.09
N VAL A 242 2.71 -15.89 16.20
CA VAL A 242 2.46 -17.34 16.18
C VAL A 242 1.24 -17.67 15.31
N LYS A 243 0.13 -16.94 15.52
CA LYS A 243 -1.08 -17.11 14.69
C LYS A 243 -0.80 -16.84 13.21
N LYS A 244 0.02 -15.82 12.89
CA LYS A 244 0.38 -15.51 11.50
C LYS A 244 1.19 -16.61 10.82
N ILE A 245 2.16 -17.19 11.52
CA ILE A 245 2.99 -18.29 10.99
C ILE A 245 2.12 -19.52 10.76
N TRP A 246 1.27 -19.90 11.73
CA TRP A 246 0.34 -21.02 11.58
C TRP A 246 -0.63 -20.80 10.40
N MET A 247 -1.24 -19.63 10.29
CA MET A 247 -2.15 -19.31 9.16
C MET A 247 -1.43 -19.29 7.81
N PHE A 248 -0.13 -18.98 7.76
CA PHE A 248 0.65 -19.09 6.53
C PHE A 248 0.84 -20.55 6.12
N ILE A 249 1.27 -21.41 7.04
CA ILE A 249 1.45 -22.84 6.80
C ILE A 249 0.12 -23.50 6.41
N ALA A 250 -0.96 -23.18 7.14
CA ALA A 250 -2.29 -23.73 6.89
C ALA A 250 -2.80 -23.40 5.48
N ARG A 251 -2.57 -22.16 4.99
CA ARG A 251 -2.92 -21.76 3.62
C ARG A 251 -2.13 -22.51 2.56
N LYS A 252 -0.82 -22.63 2.76
CA LYS A 252 0.07 -23.33 1.81
C LYS A 252 -0.35 -24.79 1.55
N PHE A 253 -0.82 -25.48 2.58
CA PHE A 253 -1.25 -26.88 2.46
C PHE A 253 -2.77 -27.04 2.28
N GLY A 254 -3.49 -25.93 1.98
CA GLY A 254 -4.92 -25.96 1.70
C GLY A 254 -5.83 -26.25 2.90
N PHE A 255 -5.30 -26.25 4.13
CA PHE A 255 -6.08 -26.49 5.35
C PHE A 255 -7.06 -25.34 5.67
N VAL A 256 -6.74 -24.13 5.21
CA VAL A 256 -7.54 -22.93 5.44
C VAL A 256 -7.45 -22.04 4.20
N LYS A 257 -8.57 -21.58 3.65
CA LYS A 257 -8.60 -20.48 2.66
C LYS A 257 -8.68 -19.14 3.39
N GLN A 258 -8.17 -18.07 2.78
CA GLN A 258 -8.35 -16.74 3.37
C GLN A 258 -9.87 -16.48 3.51
N PRO A 259 -10.38 -16.15 4.72
CA PRO A 259 -11.78 -15.80 4.88
C PRO A 259 -12.09 -14.56 4.05
#